data_AF-A0A7S2DFY9-F1
#
_entry.id   AF-A0A7S2DFY9-F1
#
_cell.length_a   1.000
_cell.length_b   1.000
_cell.length_c   1.000
_cell.angle_alpha   90.00
_cell.angle_beta   90.00
_cell.angle_gamma   90.00
#
_symmetry.space_group_name_H-M   'P 1'
#
loop_
_entity.id
_entity.type
_entity.pdbx_description
1 polymer ?
#
loop_
_entity_poly.entity_id
_entity_poly.type
_entity_poly.pdbx_seq_one_letter_code
_entity_poly.pdbx_strand_id
1 'polypeptide(L)'
;LICAQELPEVFPKLLTYKRLPIADNPGERISHLFEPAFNFIDEARRKGACLVHCAGGTSRSAAFVVGYVRMRSPAHASITDALALVRKHRPIAEPNWGFMEQLNLLDAGMSPLYRHCLPPTLTGVMPELPDGKGVEGCDEKEEETTAMCEKKGGKRTMQQQQQQLRVVEFYSGVGGWHLALEQVSKSKGIVHCSDFFQVVAAFDHSSVCNAVYAFNHCGSGDDGVQKSPSAVPTSRPIERLTVKDLDAHAADLWVMSPPCQPHTRQRKALNDQVKDSADARAASFLHLCAMLPCMAHPPQTIILENVVGFESSNCCERWLTSLNAAGYEQKVLHLHLTPSQFGWPNERPRYYGIATRPAPAPAAPPAAPPAPPAPAPAP
;
A
#
# COMPACT_ATOMS: atom_id res chain seq x y z
N LEU A 1 -36.63 15.13 1.55
CA LEU A 1 -35.17 15.37 1.48
C LEU A 1 -34.71 14.98 0.08
N ILE A 2 -34.20 15.95 -0.68
CA ILE A 2 -33.70 15.75 -2.05
C ILE A 2 -32.16 15.65 -1.98
N CYS A 3 -31.62 14.47 -2.28
CA CYS A 3 -30.18 14.19 -2.30
C CYS A 3 -29.65 14.30 -3.74
N ALA A 4 -29.83 15.47 -4.37
CA ALA A 4 -29.48 15.76 -5.76
C ALA A 4 -29.54 17.27 -6.01
N GLN A 5 -28.66 17.79 -6.87
CA GLN A 5 -28.70 19.20 -7.28
C GLN A 5 -29.73 19.44 -8.39
N GLU A 6 -29.86 18.47 -9.29
CA GLU A 6 -30.59 18.53 -10.56
C GLU A 6 -32.10 18.33 -10.45
N LEU A 7 -32.61 17.93 -9.27
CA LEU A 7 -34.01 17.57 -9.11
C LEU A 7 -34.87 18.75 -8.61
N PRO A 8 -36.04 19.01 -9.24
CA PRO A 8 -36.92 20.09 -8.86
C PRO A 8 -37.79 19.75 -7.64
N GLU A 9 -38.33 20.79 -7.01
CA GLU A 9 -39.38 20.67 -6.00
C GLU A 9 -40.73 20.63 -6.70
N VAL A 10 -41.33 19.43 -6.77
CA VAL A 10 -42.53 19.19 -7.57
C VAL A 10 -43.79 19.78 -6.92
N PHE A 11 -43.86 19.80 -5.58
CA PHE A 11 -45.06 20.24 -4.83
C PHE A 11 -44.72 21.25 -3.71
N PRO A 12 -44.11 22.41 -4.01
CA PRO A 12 -43.58 23.35 -3.01
C PRO A 12 -44.65 23.97 -2.10
N LYS A 13 -45.93 23.96 -2.51
CA LYS A 13 -47.05 24.46 -1.70
C LYS A 13 -47.58 23.42 -0.70
N LEU A 14 -47.27 22.13 -0.90
CA LEU A 14 -47.83 21.01 -0.13
C LEU A 14 -46.78 20.30 0.74
N LEU A 15 -45.51 20.34 0.33
CA LEU A 15 -44.43 19.62 0.99
C LEU A 15 -43.31 20.57 1.42
N THR A 16 -42.70 20.27 2.55
CA THR A 16 -41.47 20.95 3.00
C THR A 16 -40.25 20.24 2.42
N TYR A 17 -39.36 21.00 1.80
CA TYR A 17 -38.16 20.48 1.15
C TYR A 17 -36.88 20.91 1.86
N LYS A 18 -35.89 20.01 1.83
CA LYS A 18 -34.49 20.31 2.04
C LYS A 18 -33.71 19.65 0.92
N ARG A 19 -32.86 20.43 0.25
CA ARG A 19 -32.01 19.97 -0.84
C ARG A 19 -30.57 19.85 -0.37
N LEU A 20 -29.94 18.75 -0.71
CA LEU A 20 -28.51 18.50 -0.56
C LEU A 20 -27.92 18.52 -1.97
N PRO A 21 -27.21 19.58 -2.39
CA PRO A 21 -26.69 19.72 -3.74
C PRO A 21 -25.44 18.86 -3.91
N ILE A 22 -25.64 17.55 -4.14
CA ILE A 22 -24.57 16.56 -4.20
C ILE A 22 -24.60 15.80 -5.52
N ALA A 23 -23.42 15.62 -6.12
CA ALA A 23 -23.24 14.76 -7.28
C ALA A 23 -23.10 13.28 -6.87
N ASP A 24 -23.46 12.35 -7.77
CA ASP A 24 -23.33 10.92 -7.50
C ASP A 24 -21.96 10.40 -7.95
N ASN A 25 -20.90 10.90 -7.32
CA ASN A 25 -19.56 10.42 -7.56
C ASN A 25 -18.83 10.17 -6.23
N PRO A 26 -17.83 9.27 -6.21
CA PRO A 26 -17.13 8.93 -4.97
C PRO A 26 -16.33 10.07 -4.33
N GLY A 27 -15.93 11.08 -5.12
CA GLY A 27 -15.20 12.24 -4.62
C GLY A 27 -16.09 13.29 -3.94
N GLU A 28 -17.41 13.21 -4.13
CA GLU A 28 -18.37 14.14 -3.55
C GLU A 28 -18.38 14.01 -2.01
N ARG A 29 -18.16 15.13 -1.32
CA ARG A 29 -18.06 15.14 0.13
C ARG A 29 -19.45 15.30 0.73
N ILE A 30 -20.02 14.23 1.26
CA ILE A 30 -21.34 14.24 1.93
C ILE A 30 -21.27 14.28 3.45
N SER A 31 -20.09 14.07 4.05
CA SER A 31 -19.91 13.93 5.50
C SER A 31 -20.41 15.13 6.32
N HIS A 32 -20.19 16.34 5.81
CA HIS A 32 -20.62 17.58 6.43
C HIS A 32 -22.14 17.79 6.39
N LEU A 33 -22.85 17.00 5.58
CA LEU A 33 -24.30 17.09 5.39
C LEU A 33 -25.07 16.06 6.22
N PHE A 34 -24.40 15.11 6.87
CA PHE A 34 -25.06 14.04 7.63
C PHE A 34 -25.95 14.58 8.74
N GLU A 35 -25.41 15.31 9.73
CA GLU A 35 -26.24 15.87 10.81
C GLU A 35 -27.33 16.83 10.32
N PRO A 36 -27.04 17.80 9.41
CA PRO A 36 -28.11 18.62 8.81
C PRO A 36 -29.22 17.81 8.15
N ALA A 37 -28.89 16.68 7.50
CA ALA A 37 -29.87 15.80 6.88
C ALA A 37 -30.65 14.98 7.91
N PHE A 38 -29.96 14.44 8.93
CA PHE A 38 -30.57 13.62 9.98
C PHE A 38 -31.58 14.44 10.78
N ASN A 39 -31.20 15.65 11.20
CA ASN A 39 -32.11 16.55 11.93
C ASN A 39 -33.37 16.89 11.12
N PHE A 40 -33.23 17.05 9.80
CA PHE A 40 -34.39 17.25 8.92
C PHE A 40 -35.29 16.01 8.87
N ILE A 41 -34.70 14.80 8.81
CA ILE A 41 -35.46 13.54 8.85
C ILE A 41 -36.19 13.41 10.19
N ASP A 42 -35.57 13.71 11.33
CA ASP A 42 -36.22 13.62 12.64
C ASP A 42 -37.37 14.61 12.79
N GLU A 43 -37.19 15.85 12.33
CA GLU A 43 -38.27 16.83 12.33
C GLU A 43 -39.46 16.37 11.48
N ALA A 44 -39.20 15.87 10.28
CA ALA A 44 -40.23 15.35 9.39
C ALA A 44 -40.95 14.14 10.03
N ARG A 45 -40.22 13.23 10.70
CA ARG A 45 -40.80 12.07 11.39
C ARG A 45 -41.68 12.45 12.58
N ARG A 46 -41.39 13.55 13.29
CA ARG A 46 -42.27 14.07 14.35
C ARG A 46 -43.59 14.61 13.80
N LYS A 47 -43.61 15.07 12.56
CA LYS A 47 -44.78 15.64 11.88
C LYS A 47 -45.50 14.64 10.96
N GLY A 48 -44.93 13.45 10.73
CA GLY A 48 -45.43 12.45 9.80
C GLY A 48 -44.30 11.60 9.22
N ALA A 49 -44.09 11.65 7.90
CA ALA A 49 -43.09 10.87 7.18
C ALA A 49 -42.11 11.75 6.40
N CYS A 50 -40.90 11.24 6.16
CA CYS A 50 -39.91 11.88 5.32
C CYS A 50 -39.62 11.02 4.08
N LEU A 51 -39.91 11.56 2.89
CA LEU A 51 -39.41 10.97 1.65
C LEU A 51 -37.96 11.41 1.43
N VAL A 52 -37.02 10.46 1.39
CA VAL A 52 -35.62 10.69 1.03
C VAL A 52 -35.37 10.11 -0.36
N HIS A 53 -34.98 10.94 -1.33
CA HIS A 53 -34.78 10.47 -2.70
C HIS A 53 -33.63 11.20 -3.42
N CYS A 54 -33.11 10.54 -4.45
CA CYS A 54 -32.23 11.11 -5.48
C CYS A 54 -32.79 10.71 -6.85
N ALA A 55 -32.00 10.77 -7.93
CA ALA A 55 -32.48 10.39 -9.26
C ALA A 55 -32.90 8.90 -9.34
N GLY A 56 -32.03 7.97 -8.91
CA GLY A 56 -32.29 6.53 -9.01
C GLY A 56 -32.75 5.85 -7.70
N GLY A 57 -32.58 6.53 -6.56
CA GLY A 57 -32.81 5.91 -5.26
C GLY A 57 -31.80 4.82 -4.88
N THR A 58 -30.66 4.76 -5.58
CA THR A 58 -29.63 3.71 -5.44
C THR A 58 -28.49 4.15 -4.54
N SER A 59 -27.82 5.27 -4.86
CA SER A 59 -26.57 5.68 -4.20
C SER A 59 -26.73 6.87 -3.26
N ARG A 60 -26.87 8.11 -3.77
CA ARG A 60 -26.96 9.34 -2.95
C ARG A 60 -27.96 9.26 -1.79
N SER A 61 -29.23 9.01 -2.09
CA SER A 61 -30.28 8.95 -1.06
C SER A 61 -30.12 7.74 -0.13
N ALA A 62 -29.69 6.59 -0.66
CA ALA A 62 -29.40 5.42 0.15
C ALA A 62 -28.30 5.70 1.18
N ALA A 63 -27.25 6.46 0.81
CA ALA A 63 -26.17 6.82 1.72
C ALA A 63 -26.71 7.53 2.97
N PHE A 64 -27.54 8.57 2.79
CA PHE A 64 -28.14 9.29 3.92
C PHE A 64 -29.09 8.43 4.75
N VAL A 65 -29.88 7.55 4.11
CA VAL A 65 -30.78 6.64 4.83
C VAL A 65 -29.99 5.63 5.66
N VAL A 66 -28.92 5.04 5.11
CA VAL A 66 -28.04 4.10 5.83
C VAL A 66 -27.39 4.77 7.03
N GLY A 67 -26.79 5.95 6.83
CA GLY A 67 -26.19 6.73 7.92
C GLY A 67 -27.21 7.09 8.99
N TYR A 68 -28.41 7.52 8.58
CA TYR A 68 -29.48 7.86 9.52
C TYR A 68 -29.94 6.66 10.34
N VAL A 69 -30.19 5.51 9.68
CA VAL A 69 -30.58 4.26 10.35
C VAL A 69 -29.54 3.87 11.39
N ARG A 70 -28.25 3.88 11.00
CA ARG A 70 -27.17 3.53 11.93
C ARG A 70 -27.08 4.50 13.11
N MET A 71 -27.14 5.81 12.87
CA MET A 71 -26.89 6.82 13.89
C MET A 71 -28.08 7.05 14.82
N ARG A 72 -29.31 6.84 14.35
CA ARG A 72 -30.54 7.12 15.12
C ARG A 72 -31.32 5.88 15.53
N SER A 73 -30.82 4.67 15.22
CA SER A 73 -31.42 3.41 15.68
C SER A 73 -30.40 2.56 16.44
N PRO A 74 -30.56 2.39 17.77
CA PRO A 74 -29.59 1.63 18.59
C PRO A 74 -29.57 0.12 18.30
N ALA A 75 -30.53 -0.39 17.53
CA ALA A 75 -30.62 -1.80 17.15
C ALA A 75 -29.59 -2.23 16.09
N HIS A 76 -28.89 -1.30 15.44
CA HIS A 76 -27.91 -1.59 14.40
C HIS A 76 -26.50 -1.22 14.87
N ALA A 77 -25.66 -2.24 15.02
CA ALA A 77 -24.32 -2.10 15.58
C ALA A 77 -23.29 -1.52 14.58
N SER A 78 -23.57 -1.61 13.26
CA SER A 78 -22.65 -1.16 12.21
C SER A 78 -23.37 -0.59 10.96
N ILE A 79 -22.64 0.19 10.15
CA ILE A 79 -23.10 0.63 8.81
C ILE A 79 -23.47 -0.55 7.92
N THR A 80 -22.78 -1.68 8.05
CA THR A 80 -23.10 -2.90 7.31
C THR A 80 -24.48 -3.43 7.70
N ASP A 81 -24.81 -3.46 8.99
CA ASP A 81 -26.14 -3.89 9.47
C ASP A 81 -27.23 -2.92 9.01
N ALA A 82 -26.96 -1.62 9.07
CA ALA A 82 -27.88 -0.60 8.58
C ALA A 82 -28.13 -0.72 7.07
N LEU A 83 -27.08 -0.95 6.28
CA LEU A 83 -27.20 -1.19 4.84
C LEU A 83 -27.97 -2.48 4.55
N ALA A 84 -27.74 -3.55 5.30
CA ALA A 84 -28.50 -4.79 5.17
C ALA A 84 -29.99 -4.58 5.45
N LEU A 85 -30.34 -3.80 6.49
CA LEU A 85 -31.73 -3.44 6.77
C LEU A 85 -32.34 -2.60 5.64
N VAL A 86 -31.61 -1.61 5.14
CA VAL A 86 -32.07 -0.77 4.01
C VAL A 86 -32.29 -1.64 2.78
N ARG A 87 -31.37 -2.55 2.46
CA ARG A 87 -31.48 -3.49 1.33
C ARG A 87 -32.67 -4.43 1.45
N LYS A 88 -33.07 -4.83 2.66
CA LYS A 88 -34.28 -5.64 2.88
C LYS A 88 -35.54 -4.94 2.36
N HIS A 89 -35.62 -3.61 2.45
CA HIS A 89 -36.77 -2.83 1.98
C HIS A 89 -36.55 -2.19 0.60
N ARG A 90 -35.29 -1.97 0.23
CA ARG A 90 -34.88 -1.40 -1.06
C ARG A 90 -33.68 -2.17 -1.61
N PRO A 91 -33.89 -3.29 -2.33
CA PRO A 91 -32.80 -4.19 -2.75
C PRO A 91 -31.69 -3.55 -3.57
N ILE A 92 -32.00 -2.49 -4.35
CA ILE A 92 -31.00 -1.78 -5.16
C ILE A 92 -30.19 -0.74 -4.39
N ALA A 93 -30.41 -0.59 -3.09
CA ALA A 93 -29.66 0.36 -2.28
C ALA A 93 -28.16 -0.01 -2.30
N GLU A 94 -27.37 0.86 -2.89
CA GLU A 94 -25.95 0.69 -3.11
C GLU A 94 -25.30 2.08 -3.16
N PRO A 95 -25.02 2.67 -1.97
CA PRO A 95 -24.20 3.87 -1.90
C PRO A 95 -22.89 3.63 -2.64
N ASN A 96 -22.45 4.61 -3.44
CA ASN A 96 -21.14 4.51 -4.07
C ASN A 96 -20.04 4.37 -3.00
N TRP A 97 -18.89 3.86 -3.41
CA TRP A 97 -17.83 3.49 -2.47
C TRP A 97 -17.33 4.68 -1.62
N GLY A 98 -17.25 5.89 -2.18
CA GLY A 98 -16.82 7.09 -1.45
C GLY A 98 -17.85 7.55 -0.42
N PHE A 99 -19.14 7.30 -0.66
CA PHE A 99 -20.18 7.49 0.34
C PHE A 99 -20.12 6.41 1.42
N MET A 100 -19.85 5.15 1.06
CA MET A 100 -19.64 4.08 2.03
C MET A 100 -18.46 4.36 2.96
N GLU A 101 -17.34 4.89 2.44
CA GLU A 101 -16.21 5.31 3.26
C GLU A 101 -16.60 6.42 4.25
N GLN A 102 -17.28 7.47 3.77
CA GLN A 102 -17.76 8.56 4.62
C GLN A 102 -18.77 8.09 5.68
N LEU A 103 -19.59 7.08 5.37
CA LEU A 103 -20.50 6.44 6.32
C LEU A 103 -19.76 5.62 7.38
N ASN A 104 -18.73 4.86 6.99
CA ASN A 104 -17.90 4.13 7.95
C ASN A 104 -17.12 5.08 8.88
N LEU A 105 -16.69 6.23 8.36
CA LEU A 105 -16.07 7.30 9.17
C LEU A 105 -17.07 7.92 10.16
N LEU A 106 -18.33 8.12 9.72
CA LEU A 106 -19.43 8.58 10.58
C LEU A 106 -19.69 7.58 11.73
N ASP A 107 -19.75 6.29 11.44
CA ASP A 107 -19.95 5.21 12.41
C ASP A 107 -18.81 5.12 13.44
N ALA A 108 -17.58 5.39 12.98
CA ALA A 108 -16.38 5.43 13.82
C ALA A 108 -16.27 6.70 14.69
N GLY A 109 -17.27 7.60 14.68
CA GLY A 109 -17.27 8.83 15.47
C GLY A 109 -16.21 9.85 15.05
N MET A 110 -15.73 9.78 13.80
CA MET A 110 -14.68 10.67 13.31
C MET A 110 -15.27 12.00 12.81
N SER A 111 -14.90 13.10 13.48
CA SER A 111 -15.36 14.46 13.17
C SER A 111 -15.00 14.91 11.73
N PRO A 112 -15.82 15.77 11.08
CA PRO A 112 -15.61 16.28 9.71
C PRO A 112 -14.30 17.07 9.47
N LEU A 113 -13.45 17.27 10.47
CA LEU A 113 -12.26 18.14 10.39
C LEU A 113 -11.02 17.47 9.76
N TYR A 114 -11.08 16.21 9.33
CA TYR A 114 -9.91 15.46 8.85
C TYR A 114 -9.52 15.75 7.38
N ARG A 115 -9.39 17.03 6.98
CA ARG A 115 -8.92 17.41 5.62
C ARG A 115 -7.88 18.53 5.55
N HIS A 116 -7.09 18.76 6.59
CA HIS A 116 -5.97 19.73 6.52
C HIS A 116 -4.62 19.14 6.10
N CYS A 117 -4.57 17.90 5.58
CA CYS A 117 -3.32 17.28 5.12
C CYS A 117 -3.39 16.69 3.70
N LEU A 118 -4.20 17.25 2.80
CA LEU A 118 -4.08 16.97 1.35
C LEU A 118 -3.54 18.21 0.65
N PRO A 119 -2.45 18.11 -0.15
CA PRO A 119 -2.01 19.22 -0.99
C PRO A 119 -3.04 19.51 -2.09
N PRO A 120 -3.16 20.77 -2.56
CA PRO A 120 -4.09 21.12 -3.61
C PRO A 120 -3.56 20.72 -5.00
N THR A 121 -4.53 20.41 -5.87
CA THR A 121 -4.48 20.43 -7.35
C THR A 121 -3.66 19.35 -8.09
N LEU A 122 -4.39 18.41 -8.69
CA LEU A 122 -4.12 17.93 -10.05
C LEU A 122 -5.32 18.34 -10.93
N THR A 123 -5.43 19.63 -11.20
CA THR A 123 -6.15 20.15 -12.37
C THR A 123 -5.13 20.23 -13.49
N GLY A 124 -5.01 19.16 -14.27
CA GLY A 124 -4.12 19.08 -15.43
C GLY A 124 -4.51 17.88 -16.26
N VAL A 125 -4.94 18.15 -17.50
CA VAL A 125 -5.49 17.21 -18.47
C VAL A 125 -4.56 16.00 -18.65
N MET A 126 -5.12 14.80 -18.57
CA MET A 126 -4.44 13.54 -18.94
C MET A 126 -4.19 13.52 -20.45
N PRO A 127 -2.99 13.18 -20.95
CA PRO A 127 -2.82 12.90 -22.36
C PRO A 127 -3.59 11.62 -22.71
N GLU A 128 -4.42 11.67 -23.76
CA GLU A 128 -5.10 10.48 -24.26
C GLU A 128 -4.11 9.47 -24.84
N LEU A 129 -4.31 8.20 -24.50
CA LEU A 129 -3.61 7.06 -25.10
C LEU A 129 -4.22 6.82 -26.50
N PRO A 130 -3.43 6.77 -27.58
CA PRO A 130 -3.99 6.48 -28.90
C PRO A 130 -4.43 5.01 -28.99
N ASP A 131 -5.67 4.83 -29.45
CA ASP A 131 -6.28 3.56 -29.79
C ASP A 131 -5.46 2.80 -30.85
N GLY A 132 -5.23 1.51 -30.59
CA GLY A 132 -4.65 0.60 -31.55
C GLY A 132 -5.57 0.37 -32.75
N LYS A 133 -5.10 0.72 -33.95
CA LYS A 133 -5.58 0.14 -35.21
C LYS A 133 -4.43 -0.01 -36.20
N GLY A 134 -4.34 -1.21 -36.76
CA GLY A 134 -4.01 -1.41 -38.17
C GLY A 134 -2.53 -1.48 -38.54
N VAL A 135 -2.10 -2.70 -38.83
CA VAL A 135 -0.92 -3.02 -39.65
C VAL A 135 -1.10 -2.43 -41.04
N GLU A 136 -0.07 -1.76 -41.60
CA GLU A 136 0.34 -1.84 -43.02
C GLU A 136 1.58 -0.95 -43.31
N GLY A 137 2.62 -1.57 -43.91
CA GLY A 137 3.32 -1.02 -45.08
C GLY A 137 4.49 -0.03 -44.94
N CYS A 138 5.69 -0.53 -45.30
CA CYS A 138 6.69 0.07 -46.20
C CYS A 138 7.76 1.06 -45.67
N ASP A 139 8.98 0.52 -45.68
CA ASP A 139 10.21 1.01 -46.31
C ASP A 139 10.97 2.27 -45.83
N GLU A 140 12.21 1.98 -45.45
CA GLU A 140 13.48 2.67 -45.75
C GLU A 140 13.61 4.16 -45.42
N LYS A 141 14.55 4.48 -44.51
CA LYS A 141 15.93 4.82 -44.90
C LYS A 141 16.83 5.07 -43.69
N GLU A 142 18.00 4.48 -43.76
CA GLU A 142 19.18 4.70 -42.94
C GLU A 142 19.71 6.13 -43.10
N GLU A 143 20.23 6.71 -42.01
CA GLU A 143 21.30 7.69 -42.11
C GLU A 143 22.37 7.36 -41.06
N GLU A 144 23.45 6.75 -41.57
CA GLU A 144 24.74 6.62 -40.92
C GLU A 144 25.37 8.00 -40.70
N THR A 145 25.95 8.22 -39.52
CA THR A 145 27.16 9.05 -39.42
C THR A 145 28.21 8.30 -38.61
N THR A 146 29.07 7.62 -39.35
CA THR A 146 30.24 6.88 -38.89
C THR A 146 31.37 7.83 -38.54
N ALA A 147 31.97 7.68 -37.36
CA ALA A 147 33.35 8.07 -37.11
C ALA A 147 34.09 6.90 -36.44
N MET A 148 34.93 6.25 -37.25
CA MET A 148 35.83 5.16 -36.91
C MET A 148 36.84 5.55 -35.81
N CYS A 149 37.10 4.63 -34.89
CA CYS A 149 38.39 4.54 -34.22
C CYS A 149 38.80 3.06 -34.09
N GLU A 150 40.08 2.83 -34.34
CA GLU A 150 40.68 1.58 -34.79
C GLU A 150 40.78 0.51 -33.69
N LYS A 151 40.68 -0.76 -34.13
CA LYS A 151 40.97 -1.93 -33.31
C LYS A 151 42.45 -1.93 -32.90
N LYS A 152 42.73 -1.71 -31.62
CA LYS A 152 43.86 -2.36 -30.93
C LYS A 152 43.33 -3.26 -29.83
N GLY A 153 43.81 -4.50 -29.84
CA GLY A 153 43.35 -5.61 -29.02
C GLY A 153 43.31 -5.29 -27.53
N GLY A 154 42.20 -5.68 -26.91
CA GLY A 154 41.98 -5.58 -25.47
C GLY A 154 40.50 -5.77 -25.21
N LYS A 155 40.04 -7.02 -25.07
CA LYS A 155 38.71 -7.32 -24.53
C LYS A 155 38.62 -6.72 -23.12
N ARG A 156 38.00 -5.54 -22.98
CA ARG A 156 37.41 -5.07 -21.72
C ARG A 156 35.92 -4.97 -21.90
N THR A 157 35.27 -6.13 -22.04
CA THR A 157 33.87 -6.26 -21.63
C THR A 157 33.88 -6.29 -20.11
N MET A 158 33.83 -5.12 -19.46
CA MET A 158 33.31 -5.06 -18.10
C MET A 158 31.80 -5.27 -18.21
N GLN A 159 31.38 -6.53 -18.29
CA GLN A 159 30.04 -6.90 -17.83
C GLN A 159 30.05 -6.60 -16.33
N GLN A 160 29.46 -5.48 -15.92
CA GLN A 160 28.99 -5.39 -14.54
C GLN A 160 27.96 -6.50 -14.40
N GLN A 161 28.36 -7.62 -13.81
CA GLN A 161 27.42 -8.63 -13.34
C GLN A 161 26.50 -7.90 -12.36
N GLN A 162 25.26 -7.61 -12.78
CA GLN A 162 24.23 -7.17 -11.85
C GLN A 162 24.05 -8.31 -10.86
N GLN A 163 24.44 -8.08 -9.60
CA GLN A 163 24.21 -9.05 -8.54
C GLN A 163 22.69 -9.18 -8.33
N GLN A 164 22.24 -10.42 -8.23
CA GLN A 164 20.85 -10.78 -7.95
C GLN A 164 20.39 -10.14 -6.64
N LEU A 165 19.22 -9.49 -6.63
CA LEU A 165 18.68 -8.83 -5.45
C LEU A 165 18.30 -9.87 -4.37
N ARG A 166 18.90 -9.79 -3.19
CA ARG A 166 18.62 -10.70 -2.07
C ARG A 166 17.51 -10.13 -1.21
N VAL A 167 16.40 -10.85 -1.08
CA VAL A 167 15.17 -10.37 -0.44
C VAL A 167 14.85 -11.19 0.80
N VAL A 168 14.47 -10.52 1.89
CA VAL A 168 13.85 -11.16 3.05
C VAL A 168 12.40 -10.69 3.18
N GLU A 169 11.48 -11.64 3.28
CA GLU A 169 10.05 -11.37 3.43
C GLU A 169 9.59 -11.65 4.87
N PHE A 170 9.25 -10.60 5.61
CA PHE A 170 8.62 -10.74 6.92
C PHE A 170 7.11 -10.67 6.78
N TYR A 171 6.38 -11.50 7.54
CA TYR A 171 4.92 -11.61 7.42
C TYR A 171 4.50 -11.97 5.99
N SER A 172 5.20 -12.98 5.44
CA SER A 172 5.13 -13.33 4.01
C SER A 172 3.73 -13.75 3.55
N GLY A 173 2.87 -14.22 4.46
CA GLY A 173 1.52 -14.68 4.14
C GLY A 173 1.56 -15.73 3.04
N VAL A 174 0.79 -15.49 1.98
CA VAL A 174 0.73 -16.38 0.81
C VAL A 174 1.67 -15.96 -0.34
N GLY A 175 2.55 -14.97 -0.13
CA GLY A 175 3.55 -14.55 -1.14
C GLY A 175 3.17 -13.32 -1.97
N GLY A 176 2.45 -12.36 -1.39
CA GLY A 176 2.05 -11.15 -2.10
C GLY A 176 3.23 -10.29 -2.58
N TRP A 177 4.24 -10.11 -1.73
CA TRP A 177 5.49 -9.41 -2.10
C TRP A 177 6.29 -10.16 -3.16
N HIS A 178 6.37 -11.48 -3.03
CA HIS A 178 7.04 -12.35 -3.98
C HIS A 178 6.42 -12.22 -5.38
N LEU A 179 5.09 -12.30 -5.49
CA LEU A 179 4.37 -12.07 -6.75
C LEU A 179 4.61 -10.67 -7.33
N ALA A 180 4.70 -9.64 -6.47
CA ALA A 180 5.01 -8.29 -6.93
C ALA A 180 6.41 -8.20 -7.54
N LEU A 181 7.41 -8.86 -6.94
CA LEU A 181 8.78 -8.94 -7.47
C LEU A 181 8.86 -9.71 -8.79
N GLU A 182 8.13 -10.82 -8.92
CA GLU A 182 8.00 -11.54 -10.19
C GLU A 182 7.41 -10.65 -11.29
N GLN A 183 6.38 -9.87 -10.97
CA GLN A 183 5.74 -8.98 -11.94
C GLN A 183 6.70 -7.86 -12.38
N VAL A 184 7.50 -7.33 -11.46
CA VAL A 184 8.57 -6.35 -11.77
C VAL A 184 9.67 -6.98 -12.63
N SER A 185 10.06 -8.23 -12.35
CA SER A 185 11.00 -8.98 -13.17
C SER A 185 10.50 -9.11 -14.61
N LYS A 186 9.24 -9.53 -14.78
CA LYS A 186 8.59 -9.67 -16.09
C LYS A 186 8.49 -8.34 -16.82
N SER A 187 8.10 -7.25 -16.15
CA SER A 187 8.01 -5.93 -16.77
C SER A 187 9.37 -5.38 -17.24
N LYS A 188 10.47 -5.90 -16.69
CA LYS A 188 11.84 -5.57 -17.12
C LYS A 188 12.37 -6.48 -18.23
N GLY A 189 11.55 -7.40 -18.76
CA GLY A 189 11.96 -8.35 -19.79
C GLY A 189 12.92 -9.43 -19.30
N ILE A 190 13.02 -9.65 -17.99
CA ILE A 190 13.89 -10.67 -17.41
C ILE A 190 13.21 -12.03 -17.54
N VAL A 191 13.86 -12.94 -18.28
CA VAL A 191 13.32 -14.26 -18.65
C VAL A 191 13.20 -15.17 -17.42
N HIS A 192 14.25 -15.30 -16.63
CA HIS A 192 14.23 -16.07 -15.39
C HIS A 192 14.25 -15.13 -14.19
N CYS A 193 13.25 -15.21 -13.31
CA CYS A 193 13.18 -14.35 -12.11
C CYS A 193 14.42 -14.51 -11.20
N SER A 194 15.10 -15.67 -11.28
CA SER A 194 16.40 -15.92 -10.65
C SER A 194 17.54 -15.05 -11.15
N ASP A 195 17.40 -14.41 -12.31
CA ASP A 195 18.40 -13.44 -12.78
C ASP A 195 18.16 -12.06 -12.16
N PHE A 196 16.98 -11.83 -11.57
CA PHE A 196 16.59 -10.54 -10.96
C PHE A 196 16.71 -10.55 -9.44
N PHE A 197 16.10 -11.52 -8.76
CA PHE A 197 16.03 -11.57 -7.30
C PHE A 197 16.07 -13.00 -6.76
N GLN A 198 16.38 -13.14 -5.47
CA GLN A 198 16.23 -14.36 -4.68
C GLN A 198 15.59 -14.00 -3.35
N VAL A 199 14.48 -14.65 -2.99
CA VAL A 199 13.99 -14.61 -1.62
C VAL A 199 14.82 -15.58 -0.79
N VAL A 200 15.72 -15.04 0.03
CA VAL A 200 16.69 -15.81 0.82
C VAL A 200 16.12 -16.27 2.15
N ALA A 201 15.04 -15.64 2.61
CA ALA A 201 14.25 -16.07 3.75
C ALA A 201 12.83 -15.48 3.70
N ALA A 202 11.85 -16.27 4.12
CA ALA A 202 10.46 -15.86 4.28
C ALA A 202 9.93 -16.33 5.64
N PHE A 203 9.20 -15.46 6.34
CA PHE A 203 8.71 -15.71 7.69
C PHE A 203 7.20 -15.50 7.78
N ASP A 204 6.47 -16.51 8.25
CA ASP A 204 5.08 -16.37 8.68
C ASP A 204 4.74 -17.41 9.76
N HIS A 205 3.98 -17.00 10.77
CA HIS A 205 3.52 -17.87 11.85
C HIS A 205 2.51 -18.94 11.38
N SER A 206 1.76 -18.67 10.30
CA SER A 206 0.70 -19.56 9.82
C SER A 206 1.28 -20.67 8.95
N SER A 207 1.24 -21.91 9.44
CA SER A 207 1.63 -23.09 8.64
C SER A 207 0.79 -23.26 7.38
N VAL A 208 -0.47 -22.82 7.41
CA VAL A 208 -1.37 -22.84 6.24
C VAL A 208 -0.87 -21.84 5.19
N CYS A 209 -0.52 -20.63 5.60
CA CYS A 209 0.07 -19.62 4.70
C CYS A 209 1.39 -20.13 4.10
N ASN A 210 2.27 -20.70 4.94
CA ASN A 210 3.54 -21.26 4.51
C ASN A 210 3.37 -22.38 3.47
N ALA A 211 2.36 -23.24 3.64
CA ALA A 211 2.06 -24.30 2.68
C ALA A 211 1.61 -23.74 1.33
N VAL A 212 0.70 -22.75 1.33
CA VAL A 212 0.25 -22.07 0.11
C VAL A 212 1.40 -21.34 -0.57
N TYR A 213 2.21 -20.60 0.19
CA TYR A 213 3.38 -19.92 -0.33
C TYR A 213 4.35 -20.92 -0.98
N ALA A 214 4.75 -21.97 -0.25
CA ALA A 214 5.72 -22.96 -0.74
C ALA A 214 5.21 -23.68 -1.99
N PHE A 215 3.91 -23.97 -2.06
CA PHE A 215 3.29 -24.56 -3.24
C PHE A 215 3.45 -23.66 -4.47
N ASN A 216 3.30 -22.34 -4.34
CA ASN A 216 3.37 -21.42 -5.47
C ASN A 216 4.81 -21.01 -5.84
N HIS A 217 5.68 -20.83 -4.85
CA HIS A 217 6.95 -20.13 -5.03
C HIS A 217 8.20 -20.98 -4.74
N CYS A 218 8.06 -22.20 -4.24
CA CYS A 218 9.21 -23.05 -3.89
C CYS A 218 9.23 -24.36 -4.70
N GLY A 219 10.44 -24.80 -5.05
CA GLY A 219 10.68 -26.09 -5.70
C GLY A 219 10.50 -26.09 -7.22
N SER A 220 10.40 -27.27 -7.81
CA SER A 220 10.11 -27.46 -9.23
C SER A 220 8.61 -27.77 -9.40
N GLY A 221 7.96 -27.19 -10.41
CA GLY A 221 6.59 -27.56 -10.77
C GLY A 221 6.50 -29.00 -11.28
N ASP A 222 5.29 -29.58 -11.23
CA ASP A 222 5.01 -30.93 -11.78
C ASP A 222 5.28 -31.02 -13.29
N ASP A 223 5.36 -29.87 -13.96
CA ASP A 223 5.69 -29.66 -15.37
C ASP A 223 7.21 -29.50 -15.63
N GLY A 224 8.04 -29.62 -14.59
CA GLY A 224 9.49 -29.41 -14.71
C GLY A 224 9.91 -27.95 -14.86
N VAL A 225 8.96 -27.01 -14.81
CA VAL A 225 9.26 -25.58 -14.81
C VAL A 225 9.80 -25.21 -13.42
N GLN A 226 11.01 -24.65 -13.38
CA GLN A 226 11.60 -24.17 -12.14
C GLN A 226 10.72 -23.02 -11.60
N LYS A 227 10.12 -23.21 -10.42
CA LYS A 227 9.37 -22.13 -9.77
C LYS A 227 10.34 -21.04 -9.34
N SER A 228 9.76 -19.91 -8.96
CA SER A 228 10.51 -18.72 -8.58
C SER A 228 11.53 -18.96 -7.45
N PRO A 229 12.58 -18.13 -7.37
CA PRO A 229 13.72 -18.38 -6.50
C PRO A 229 13.43 -18.01 -5.05
N SER A 230 12.65 -18.82 -4.33
CA SER A 230 12.32 -18.58 -2.92
C SER A 230 12.74 -19.72 -1.97
N ALA A 231 13.27 -19.33 -0.82
CA ALA A 231 13.42 -20.20 0.34
C ALA A 231 12.04 -20.60 0.90
N VAL A 232 11.93 -21.83 1.39
CA VAL A 232 10.69 -22.30 2.02
C VAL A 232 10.39 -21.44 3.26
N PRO A 233 9.18 -20.87 3.38
CA PRO A 233 8.83 -20.07 4.54
C PRO A 233 8.92 -20.84 5.84
N THR A 234 9.42 -20.17 6.87
CA THR A 234 9.56 -20.75 8.21
C THR A 234 8.49 -20.23 9.16
N SER A 235 7.99 -21.12 10.01
CA SER A 235 7.16 -20.80 11.17
C SER A 235 7.96 -20.42 12.42
N ARG A 236 9.29 -20.27 12.29
CA ARG A 236 10.13 -19.70 13.36
C ARG A 236 9.60 -18.31 13.73
N PRO A 237 9.20 -18.07 14.99
CA PRO A 237 8.76 -16.75 15.42
C PRO A 237 9.84 -15.71 15.16
N ILE A 238 9.44 -14.54 14.64
CA ILE A 238 10.34 -13.43 14.32
C ILE A 238 11.07 -12.95 15.58
N GLU A 239 10.42 -13.02 16.75
CA GLU A 239 10.95 -12.69 18.08
C GLU A 239 12.14 -13.57 18.49
N ARG A 240 12.33 -14.72 17.84
CA ARG A 240 13.48 -15.61 18.08
C ARG A 240 14.65 -15.33 17.14
N LEU A 241 14.51 -14.42 16.18
CA LEU A 241 15.62 -14.03 15.32
C LEU A 241 16.62 -13.19 16.11
N THR A 242 17.89 -13.37 15.77
CA THR A 242 19.01 -12.57 16.30
C THR A 242 19.57 -11.68 15.20
N VAL A 243 20.33 -10.66 15.59
CA VAL A 243 21.09 -9.82 14.64
C VAL A 243 21.98 -10.69 13.73
N LYS A 244 22.61 -11.73 14.30
CA LYS A 244 23.44 -12.68 13.55
C LYS A 244 22.65 -13.46 12.51
N ASP A 245 21.43 -13.91 12.84
CA ASP A 245 20.54 -14.58 11.86
C ASP A 245 20.23 -13.63 10.69
N LEU A 246 19.92 -12.36 11.01
CA LEU A 246 19.56 -11.35 10.00
C LEU A 246 20.74 -10.96 9.11
N ASP A 247 21.92 -10.73 9.68
CA ASP A 247 23.14 -10.44 8.92
C ASP A 247 23.56 -11.62 8.04
N ALA A 248 23.33 -12.87 8.49
CA ALA A 248 23.64 -14.07 7.71
C ALA A 248 22.81 -14.17 6.41
N HIS A 249 21.64 -13.54 6.35
CA HIS A 249 20.86 -13.46 5.12
C HIS A 249 21.48 -12.53 4.08
N ALA A 250 22.34 -11.58 4.48
CA ALA A 250 22.96 -10.60 3.58
C ALA A 250 21.93 -10.00 2.60
N ALA A 251 20.81 -9.52 3.14
CA ALA A 251 19.67 -9.07 2.35
C ALA A 251 19.88 -7.64 1.84
N ASP A 252 19.56 -7.39 0.57
CA ASP A 252 19.55 -6.06 -0.03
C ASP A 252 18.22 -5.34 0.21
N LEU A 253 17.13 -6.13 0.27
CA LEU A 253 15.76 -5.65 0.42
C LEU A 253 15.05 -6.41 1.54
N TRP A 254 14.44 -5.68 2.47
CA TRP A 254 13.39 -6.22 3.32
C TRP A 254 12.02 -5.75 2.83
N VAL A 255 11.09 -6.69 2.75
CA VAL A 255 9.66 -6.39 2.54
C VAL A 255 8.87 -6.94 3.71
N MET A 256 7.89 -6.17 4.19
CA MET A 256 7.11 -6.57 5.36
C MET A 256 5.70 -6.03 5.39
N SER A 257 4.79 -6.85 5.91
CA SER A 257 3.39 -6.50 6.18
C SER A 257 3.00 -6.86 7.63
N PRO A 258 3.57 -6.15 8.64
CA PRO A 258 3.34 -6.49 10.04
C PRO A 258 1.86 -6.41 10.44
N PRO A 259 1.42 -7.25 11.39
CA PRO A 259 0.01 -7.29 11.82
C PRO A 259 -0.43 -5.96 12.43
N CYS A 260 -1.59 -5.47 12.00
CA CYS A 260 -2.09 -4.14 12.37
C CYS A 260 -3.07 -4.13 13.57
N GLN A 261 -2.82 -4.89 14.63
CA GLN A 261 -3.70 -4.84 15.80
C GLN A 261 -2.95 -4.54 17.10
N PRO A 262 -3.36 -3.49 17.86
CA PRO A 262 -4.63 -2.77 17.81
C PRO A 262 -4.43 -1.30 17.45
N HIS A 263 -4.58 -0.94 16.19
CA HIS A 263 -4.81 0.46 15.81
C HIS A 263 -6.18 0.68 15.15
N THR A 264 -7.15 -0.20 15.42
CA THR A 264 -8.57 0.17 15.36
C THR A 264 -8.91 1.00 16.59
N ARG A 265 -9.54 2.17 16.37
CA ARG A 265 -9.87 3.21 17.37
C ARG A 265 -10.72 2.77 18.58
N GLN A 266 -11.06 1.49 18.73
CA GLN A 266 -11.82 0.99 19.90
C GLN A 266 -11.03 1.03 21.23
N ARG A 267 -9.74 1.37 21.24
CA ARG A 267 -8.93 1.45 22.48
C ARG A 267 -8.35 2.83 22.82
N LYS A 268 -8.82 3.93 22.20
CA LYS A 268 -8.37 5.28 22.59
C LYS A 268 -9.32 6.03 23.54
N ALA A 269 -10.41 5.40 23.97
CA ALA A 269 -11.36 5.99 24.92
C ALA A 269 -11.29 5.38 26.34
N LEU A 270 -10.32 4.49 26.62
CA LEU A 270 -10.10 3.99 27.97
C LEU A 270 -8.60 4.02 28.28
N ASN A 271 -8.22 5.01 29.10
CA ASN A 271 -6.94 5.20 29.77
C ASN A 271 -5.82 5.84 28.95
N ASP A 272 -5.79 7.18 29.00
CA ASP A 272 -4.53 7.87 29.25
C ASP A 272 -3.81 7.16 30.41
N GLN A 273 -2.55 6.77 30.20
CA GLN A 273 -1.65 6.03 31.12
C GLN A 273 -1.55 4.50 31.05
N VAL A 274 -1.98 3.82 29.98
CA VAL A 274 -1.51 2.44 29.74
C VAL A 274 -0.49 2.44 28.61
N LYS A 275 0.79 2.32 29.00
CA LYS A 275 1.93 1.96 28.16
C LYS A 275 1.53 1.05 27.00
N ASP A 276 1.82 1.46 25.77
CA ASP A 276 1.87 0.59 24.58
C ASP A 276 2.98 -0.50 24.67
N SER A 277 3.46 -0.81 25.87
CA SER A 277 4.55 -1.76 26.11
C SER A 277 4.06 -3.20 26.38
N ALA A 278 2.84 -3.57 25.94
CA ALA A 278 2.28 -4.89 26.25
C ALA A 278 1.38 -5.50 25.16
N ASP A 279 1.37 -5.01 23.91
CA ASP A 279 0.69 -5.75 22.84
C ASP A 279 1.63 -6.81 22.23
N ALA A 280 1.35 -8.08 22.57
CA ALA A 280 2.07 -9.24 22.06
C ALA A 280 2.08 -9.31 20.52
N ARG A 281 1.12 -8.69 19.82
CA ARG A 281 1.04 -8.73 18.35
C ARG A 281 1.98 -7.75 17.66
N ALA A 282 2.39 -6.68 18.34
CA ALA A 282 3.40 -5.76 17.83
C ALA A 282 4.84 -6.20 18.19
N ALA A 283 4.99 -7.19 19.07
CA ALA A 283 6.28 -7.63 19.61
C ALA A 283 7.25 -8.05 18.51
N SER A 284 6.81 -8.86 17.54
CA SER A 284 7.61 -9.26 16.38
C SER A 284 8.13 -8.07 15.58
N PHE A 285 7.30 -7.05 15.36
CA PHE A 285 7.69 -5.87 14.58
C PHE A 285 8.67 -4.99 15.35
N LEU A 286 8.38 -4.72 16.62
CA LEU A 286 9.26 -3.95 17.49
C LEU A 286 10.61 -4.65 17.72
N HIS A 287 10.62 -5.98 17.73
CA HIS A 287 11.85 -6.78 17.77
C HIS A 287 12.72 -6.55 16.53
N LEU A 288 12.13 -6.57 15.32
CA LEU A 288 12.85 -6.21 14.09
C LEU A 288 13.38 -4.78 14.14
N CYS A 289 12.57 -3.81 14.61
CA CYS A 289 13.00 -2.43 14.78
C CYS A 289 14.18 -2.31 15.76
N ALA A 290 14.18 -3.06 16.87
CA ALA A 290 15.24 -3.02 17.86
C ALA A 290 16.57 -3.60 17.34
N MET A 291 16.50 -4.61 16.46
CA MET A 291 17.70 -5.24 15.89
C MET A 291 18.33 -4.43 14.77
N LEU A 292 17.53 -3.69 13.98
CA LEU A 292 17.99 -3.02 12.76
C LEU A 292 19.22 -2.11 12.97
N PRO A 293 19.31 -1.26 14.01
CA PRO A 293 20.50 -0.43 14.26
C PRO A 293 21.74 -1.22 14.69
N CYS A 294 21.58 -2.46 15.14
CA CYS A 294 22.66 -3.31 15.64
C CYS A 294 23.27 -4.21 14.56
N MET A 295 22.67 -4.27 13.37
CA MET A 295 23.15 -5.09 12.26
C MET A 295 24.45 -4.56 11.68
N ALA A 296 25.35 -5.48 11.32
CA ALA A 296 26.58 -5.13 10.59
C ALA A 296 26.29 -4.81 9.12
N HIS A 297 25.33 -5.50 8.51
CA HIS A 297 24.96 -5.34 7.10
C HIS A 297 23.44 -5.20 6.98
N PRO A 298 22.84 -4.10 7.46
CA PRO A 298 21.39 -3.95 7.33
C PRO A 298 21.03 -3.73 5.84
N PRO A 299 19.78 -3.95 5.41
CA PRO A 299 19.40 -3.94 3.99
C PRO A 299 19.43 -2.55 3.36
N GLN A 300 19.77 -2.44 2.08
CA GLN A 300 19.77 -1.13 1.40
C GLN A 300 18.39 -0.48 1.37
N THR A 301 17.35 -1.29 1.16
CA THR A 301 15.96 -0.82 1.07
C THR A 301 15.06 -1.61 2.03
N ILE A 302 14.11 -0.91 2.66
CA ILE A 302 13.03 -1.52 3.43
C ILE A 302 11.71 -1.00 2.89
N ILE A 303 10.79 -1.91 2.56
CA ILE A 303 9.43 -1.58 2.16
C ILE A 303 8.48 -2.18 3.19
N LEU A 304 7.61 -1.33 3.74
CA LEU A 304 6.61 -1.70 4.73
C LEU A 304 5.22 -1.38 4.18
N GLU A 305 4.32 -2.35 4.15
CA GLU A 305 2.89 -2.15 3.92
C GLU A 305 2.12 -2.26 5.23
N ASN A 306 1.13 -1.38 5.41
CA ASN A 306 0.24 -1.43 6.55
C ASN A 306 -1.11 -0.76 6.23
N VAL A 307 -2.07 -0.81 7.15
CA VAL A 307 -3.32 -0.05 7.01
C VAL A 307 -3.06 1.45 7.16
N VAL A 308 -3.95 2.26 6.57
CA VAL A 308 -3.95 3.71 6.77
C VAL A 308 -4.17 4.04 8.25
N GLY A 309 -3.38 4.95 8.80
CA GLY A 309 -3.34 5.29 10.22
C GLY A 309 -2.12 4.71 10.94
N PHE A 310 -1.40 3.75 10.35
CA PHE A 310 -0.14 3.25 10.89
C PHE A 310 0.89 4.38 11.06
N GLU A 311 0.93 5.33 10.13
CA GLU A 311 1.84 6.47 10.13
C GLU A 311 1.74 7.35 11.38
N SER A 312 0.58 7.33 12.06
CA SER A 312 0.32 8.05 13.30
C SER A 312 0.47 7.19 14.57
N SER A 313 0.96 5.96 14.44
CA SER A 313 1.09 5.01 15.55
C SER A 313 2.46 5.09 16.24
N ASN A 314 2.49 4.69 17.51
CA ASN A 314 3.75 4.53 18.26
C ASN A 314 4.66 3.45 17.64
N CYS A 315 4.10 2.47 16.92
CA CYS A 315 4.88 1.49 16.17
C CYS A 315 5.63 2.17 15.01
N CYS A 316 4.98 3.07 14.28
CA CYS A 316 5.63 3.84 13.22
C CYS A 316 6.69 4.79 13.78
N GLU A 317 6.42 5.48 14.90
CA GLU A 317 7.41 6.32 15.58
C GLU A 317 8.67 5.53 15.97
N ARG A 318 8.49 4.32 16.54
CA ARG A 318 9.60 3.42 16.87
C ARG A 318 10.35 2.95 15.63
N TRP A 319 9.63 2.60 14.56
CA TRP A 319 10.22 2.21 13.30
C TRP A 319 11.08 3.32 12.68
N LEU A 320 10.56 4.55 12.62
CA LEU A 320 11.29 5.73 12.15
C LEU A 320 12.52 6.02 13.00
N THR A 321 12.40 5.89 14.33
CA THR A 321 13.53 6.03 15.26
C THR A 321 14.63 5.02 14.95
N SER A 322 14.27 3.75 14.78
CA SER A 322 15.21 2.68 14.41
C SER A 322 15.84 2.87 13.04
N LEU A 323 15.06 3.30 12.04
CA LEU A 323 15.58 3.64 10.71
C LEU A 323 16.61 4.77 10.78
N ASN A 324 16.33 5.82 11.54
CA ASN A 324 17.26 6.92 11.72
C ASN A 324 18.56 6.44 12.37
N ALA A 325 18.46 5.66 13.44
CA ALA A 325 19.62 5.07 14.12
C ALA A 325 20.42 4.09 13.23
N ALA A 326 19.79 3.50 12.22
CA ALA A 326 20.41 2.59 11.26
C ALA A 326 20.91 3.28 9.98
N GLY A 327 20.96 4.62 9.95
CA GLY A 327 21.56 5.37 8.84
C GLY A 327 20.68 5.53 7.60
N TYR A 328 19.35 5.47 7.75
CA TYR A 328 18.39 5.78 6.68
C TYR A 328 18.05 7.28 6.61
N GLU A 329 18.99 8.13 7.05
CA GLU A 329 18.84 9.56 7.32
C GLU A 329 18.01 10.28 6.22
N GLN A 330 16.74 10.55 6.55
CA GLN A 330 15.79 11.42 5.83
C GLN A 330 15.21 10.93 4.48
N LYS A 331 15.23 9.63 4.16
CA LYS A 331 14.57 9.10 2.93
C LYS A 331 13.54 8.01 3.20
N VAL A 332 12.51 8.34 3.98
CA VAL A 332 11.30 7.53 4.04
C VAL A 332 10.24 8.17 3.14
N LEU A 333 9.91 7.47 2.06
CA LEU A 333 8.78 7.84 1.22
C LEU A 333 7.51 7.22 1.81
N HIS A 334 6.56 8.08 2.17
CA HIS A 334 5.26 7.69 2.70
C HIS A 334 4.21 7.79 1.60
N LEU A 335 3.56 6.67 1.29
CA LEU A 335 2.53 6.60 0.24
C LEU A 335 1.24 6.05 0.82
N HIS A 336 0.12 6.62 0.39
CA HIS A 336 -1.20 6.04 0.60
C HIS A 336 -1.74 5.62 -0.75
N LEU A 337 -1.75 4.31 -0.98
CA LEU A 337 -2.11 3.74 -2.26
C LEU A 337 -3.35 2.85 -2.14
N THR A 338 -4.21 2.91 -3.14
CA THR A 338 -5.35 1.99 -3.33
C THR A 338 -5.31 1.47 -4.76
N PRO A 339 -5.67 0.20 -5.03
CA PRO A 339 -5.61 -0.37 -6.38
C PRO A 339 -6.38 0.44 -7.44
N SER A 340 -7.43 1.16 -7.07
CA SER A 340 -8.20 2.02 -7.97
C SER A 340 -7.39 3.16 -8.60
N GLN A 341 -6.32 3.63 -7.94
CA GLN A 341 -5.38 4.60 -8.52
C GLN A 341 -4.60 4.03 -9.71
N PHE A 342 -4.57 2.71 -9.86
CA PHE A 342 -3.88 2.00 -10.93
C PHE A 342 -4.86 1.31 -11.90
N GLY A 343 -6.14 1.71 -11.88
CA GLY A 343 -7.16 1.18 -12.80
C GLY A 343 -7.80 -0.13 -12.36
N TRP A 344 -7.50 -0.64 -11.16
CA TRP A 344 -8.13 -1.86 -10.63
C TRP A 344 -9.40 -1.51 -9.83
N PRO A 345 -10.56 -2.11 -10.13
CA PRO A 345 -11.84 -1.77 -9.47
C PRO A 345 -11.93 -2.39 -8.06
N ASN A 346 -10.97 -2.06 -7.19
CA ASN A 346 -10.88 -2.56 -5.82
C ASN A 346 -10.37 -1.44 -4.90
N GLU A 347 -11.21 -1.00 -3.97
CA GLU A 347 -10.83 -0.03 -2.95
C GLU A 347 -10.19 -0.72 -1.75
N ARG A 348 -8.87 -0.62 -1.69
CA ARG A 348 -8.05 -1.22 -0.63
C ARG A 348 -6.93 -0.24 -0.25
N PRO A 349 -7.27 0.88 0.40
CA PRO A 349 -6.27 1.85 0.81
C PRO A 349 -5.29 1.22 1.80
N ARG A 350 -4.01 1.45 1.54
CA ARG A 350 -2.88 0.99 2.35
C ARG A 350 -1.82 2.07 2.45
N TYR A 351 -1.20 2.12 3.60
CA TYR A 351 0.02 2.86 3.84
C TYR A 351 1.21 2.03 3.34
N TYR A 352 2.12 2.67 2.62
CA TYR A 352 3.42 2.11 2.26
C TYR A 352 4.51 3.07 2.73
N GLY A 353 5.49 2.54 3.47
CA GLY A 353 6.70 3.24 3.84
C GLY A 353 7.90 2.63 3.12
N ILE A 354 8.62 3.43 2.34
CA ILE A 354 9.82 2.99 1.62
C ILE A 354 11.03 3.73 2.20
N ALA A 355 11.88 3.03 2.92
CA ALA A 355 13.11 3.57 3.48
C ALA A 355 14.31 3.11 2.65
N THR A 356 15.16 4.05 2.24
CA THR A 356 16.38 3.76 1.49
C THR A 356 17.59 4.36 2.19
N ARG A 357 18.71 3.66 2.14
CA ARG A 357 20.01 4.22 2.55
C ARG A 357 20.90 4.48 1.34
N PRO A 358 21.89 5.39 1.47
CA PRO A 358 22.97 5.49 0.49
C PRO A 358 23.69 4.14 0.35
N ALA A 359 24.04 3.77 -0.88
CA ALA A 359 24.94 2.63 -1.09
C ALA A 359 26.26 2.90 -0.34
N PRO A 360 26.87 1.88 0.29
CA PRO A 360 28.21 2.04 0.85
C PRO A 360 29.15 2.54 -0.25
N ALA A 361 30.00 3.52 0.07
CA ALA A 361 30.99 4.01 -0.86
C ALA A 361 31.82 2.82 -1.38
N PRO A 362 32.14 2.77 -2.69
CA PRO A 362 32.96 1.70 -3.21
C PRO A 362 34.25 1.62 -2.39
N ALA A 363 34.62 0.41 -1.96
CA ALA A 363 35.86 0.18 -1.23
C ALA A 363 37.01 0.83 -2.01
N ALA A 364 37.79 1.67 -1.32
CA ALA A 364 38.97 2.27 -1.93
C ALA A 364 39.82 1.14 -2.52
N PRO A 365 40.32 1.27 -3.77
CA PRO A 365 41.15 0.24 -4.36
C PRO A 365 42.30 -0.07 -3.40
N PRO A 366 42.69 -1.35 -3.24
CA PRO A 366 43.80 -1.71 -2.37
C PRO A 366 45.00 -0.86 -2.75
N ALA A 367 45.63 -0.24 -1.74
CA ALA A 367 46.82 0.58 -1.95
C ALA A 367 47.81 -0.21 -2.81
N ALA A 368 48.25 0.39 -3.91
CA ALA A 368 49.17 -0.26 -4.83
C ALA A 368 50.38 -0.77 -4.05
N PRO A 369 50.85 -2.01 -4.29
CA PRO A 369 52.04 -2.52 -3.64
C PRO A 369 53.21 -1.56 -3.90
N PRO A 370 54.08 -1.32 -2.92
CA PRO A 370 55.22 -0.42 -3.09
C PRO A 370 56.03 -0.84 -4.31
N ALA A 371 56.36 0.14 -5.15
CA ALA A 371 57.11 -0.08 -6.38
C ALA A 371 58.41 -0.84 -6.06
N PRO A 372 58.77 -1.87 -6.86
CA PRO A 372 60.03 -2.57 -6.65
C PRO A 372 61.21 -1.59 -6.78
N PRO A 373 62.27 -1.76 -5.96
CA PRO A 373 63.43 -0.89 -6.03
C PRO A 373 64.03 -0.92 -7.44
N ALA A 374 64.42 0.24 -7.93
CA ALA A 374 65.01 0.40 -9.26
C ALA A 374 66.22 -0.54 -9.43
N PRO A 375 66.36 -1.22 -10.57
CA PRO A 375 67.50 -2.10 -10.80
C PRO A 375 68.80 -1.30 -10.73
N ALA A 376 69.76 -1.82 -9.97
CA ALA A 376 71.09 -1.24 -9.88
C ALA A 376 71.73 -1.16 -11.29
N PRO A 377 72.50 -0.09 -11.59
CA PRO A 377 73.18 0.01 -12.87
C PRO A 377 74.12 -1.18 -13.05
N ALA A 378 74.01 -1.84 -14.21
CA ALA A 378 74.85 -2.97 -14.57
C ALA A 378 76.34 -2.54 -14.66
N PRO A 379 77.27 -3.45 -14.29
CA PRO A 379 78.70 -3.16 -14.14
C PRO A 379 79.43 -2.83 -15.45
#